data_AF-A0A3C1N5H2-F1
#
_entry.id   AF-A0A3C1N5H2-F1
#
_cell.length_a   1.000
_cell.length_b   1.000
_cell.length_c   1.000
_cell.angle_alpha   90.00
_cell.angle_beta   90.00
_cell.angle_gamma   90.00
#
_symmetry.space_group_name_H-M   'P 1'
#
loop_
_entity.id
_entity.type
_entity.pdbx_description
1 polymer ?
#
loop_
_entity_poly.entity_id
_entity_poly.type
_entity_poly.pdbx_seq_one_letter_code
_entity_poly.pdbx_strand_id
1 'polypeptide(L)' 'TPKGEPDNFLSTDEMLGKFNTLVAPYLAESQRTLLSDTLLTLNGKTDTKGLLGLTRPLSGDGFKVAQVAG' A
#
# COMPACT_ATOMS: atom_id res chain seq x y z
N THR A 1 -3.70 -10.32 26.79
CA THR A 1 -2.39 -10.01 26.16
C THR A 1 -2.52 -8.73 25.37
N PRO A 2 -1.52 -7.82 25.41
CA PRO A 2 -1.48 -6.63 24.57
C PRO A 2 -1.64 -6.94 23.08
N LYS A 3 -2.17 -5.97 22.33
CA LYS A 3 -2.41 -6.11 20.89
C LYS A 3 -1.07 -6.17 20.15
N GLY A 4 -0.86 -7.20 19.32
CA GLY A 4 0.39 -7.42 18.59
C GLY A 4 1.27 -8.55 19.13
N GLU A 5 0.87 -9.21 20.23
CA GLU A 5 1.46 -10.48 20.65
C GLU A 5 0.90 -11.65 19.82
N PRO A 6 1.61 -12.79 19.73
CA PRO A 6 1.18 -13.94 18.93
C PRO A 6 -0.24 -14.43 19.26
N ASP A 7 -0.61 -14.42 20.55
CA ASP A 7 -1.96 -14.78 21.02
C ASP A 7 -3.02 -13.67 20.81
N ASN A 8 -2.63 -12.48 20.37
CA ASN A 8 -3.53 -11.34 20.12
C ASN A 8 -3.04 -10.48 18.95
N PHE A 9 -2.74 -11.13 17.83
CA PHE A 9 -2.37 -10.43 16.60
C PHE A 9 -3.51 -9.57 16.07
N LEU A 10 -3.16 -8.63 15.20
CA LEU A 10 -4.12 -7.84 14.46
C LEU A 10 -4.82 -8.75 13.46
N SER A 11 -6.16 -8.65 13.42
CA SER A 11 -6.94 -9.16 12.31
C SER A 11 -6.54 -8.41 11.03
N THR A 12 -6.82 -8.99 9.86
CA THR A 12 -6.53 -8.35 8.56
C THR A 12 -7.12 -6.94 8.47
N ASP A 13 -8.36 -6.76 8.92
CA ASP A 13 -9.04 -5.46 8.91
C ASP A 13 -8.35 -4.44 9.84
N GLU A 14 -7.94 -4.87 11.03
CA GLU A 14 -7.24 -4.01 11.99
C GLU A 14 -5.84 -3.61 11.49
N MET A 15 -5.15 -4.52 10.81
CA MET A 15 -3.87 -4.25 10.18
C MET A 15 -4.03 -3.27 9.01
N LEU A 16 -5.05 -3.46 8.16
CA LEU A 16 -5.34 -2.57 7.04
C LEU A 16 -5.75 -1.17 7.51
N GLY A 17 -6.59 -1.09 8.56
CA GLY A 17 -6.98 0.17 9.18
C GLY A 17 -5.78 0.93 9.77
N LYS A 18 -4.87 0.22 10.46
CA LYS A 18 -3.62 0.80 10.94
C LYS A 18 -2.73 1.28 9.80
N PHE A 19 -2.55 0.45 8.77
CA PHE A 19 -1.81 0.82 7.57
C PHE A 19 -2.36 2.11 6.97
N ASN A 20 -3.66 2.14 6.65
CA ASN A 20 -4.33 3.30 6.04
C ASN A 20 -4.20 4.57 6.87
N THR A 21 -4.26 4.46 8.20
CA THR A 21 -4.06 5.59 9.13
C THR A 21 -2.63 6.13 9.05
N LEU A 22 -1.63 5.25 9.03
CA LEU A 22 -0.22 5.62 8.98
C LEU A 22 0.18 6.24 7.64
N VAL A 23 -0.40 5.77 6.53
CA VAL A 23 -0.06 6.26 5.18
C VAL A 23 -0.97 7.39 4.68
N ALA A 24 -2.11 7.64 5.32
CA ALA A 24 -3.04 8.73 4.99
C ALA A 24 -2.40 10.11 4.76
N PRO A 25 -1.43 10.59 5.57
CA PRO A 25 -0.85 11.91 5.36
C PRO A 25 0.08 11.99 4.14
N TYR A 26 0.46 10.86 3.54
CA TYR A 26 1.44 10.81 2.46
C TYR A 26 0.86 10.36 1.12
N LEU A 27 -0.22 9.58 1.13
CA LEU A 27 -0.77 8.93 -0.06
C LEU A 27 -2.27 9.15 -0.18
N ALA A 28 -2.73 9.41 -1.41
CA ALA A 28 -4.15 9.46 -1.72
C ALA A 28 -4.82 8.09 -1.47
N GLU A 29 -6.13 8.07 -1.20
CA GLU A 29 -6.88 6.83 -0.95
C GLU A 29 -6.68 5.76 -2.02
N SER A 30 -6.77 6.14 -3.30
CA SER A 30 -6.53 5.24 -4.44
C SER A 30 -5.13 4.64 -4.44
N GLN A 31 -4.11 5.41 -4.06
CA GLN A 31 -2.74 4.92 -3.94
C GLN A 31 -2.59 3.95 -2.76
N ARG A 32 -3.25 4.25 -1.63
CA ARG A 32 -3.22 3.38 -0.44
C ARG A 32 -3.86 2.03 -0.72
N THR A 33 -5.02 2.02 -1.38
CA THR A 33 -5.70 0.79 -1.81
C THR A 33 -4.84 -0.04 -2.76
N LEU A 34 -4.26 0.60 -3.78
CA LEU A 34 -3.41 -0.09 -4.77
C LEU A 34 -2.13 -0.65 -4.11
N LEU A 35 -1.53 0.10 -3.19
CA LEU A 35 -0.36 -0.34 -2.44
C LEU A 35 -0.71 -1.53 -1.53
N SER A 36 -1.82 -1.49 -0.78
CA SER A 36 -2.23 -2.61 0.07
C SER A 36 -2.53 -3.87 -0.74
N ASP A 37 -3.19 -3.73 -1.89
CA ASP A 37 -3.52 -4.87 -2.76
C ASP A 37 -2.25 -5.49 -3.38
N THR A 38 -1.33 -4.65 -3.84
CA THR A 38 -0.03 -5.10 -4.36
C THR A 38 0.80 -5.80 -3.27
N LEU A 39 0.76 -5.30 -2.03
CA LEU A 39 1.46 -5.92 -0.91
C LEU A 39 0.87 -7.30 -0.55
N LEU A 40 -0.44 -7.46 -0.62
CA LEU A 40 -1.12 -8.74 -0.36
C LEU A 40 -0.90 -9.77 -1.48
N THR A 41 -0.66 -9.30 -2.70
CA THR A 41 -0.41 -10.14 -3.89
C THR A 41 1.08 -10.28 -4.23
N LEU A 42 1.98 -9.86 -3.32
CA LEU A 42 3.42 -9.99 -3.46
C LEU A 42 3.84 -11.46 -3.63
N ASN A 43 4.11 -11.81 -4.87
CA ASN A 43 4.68 -13.08 -5.30
C ASN A 43 6.05 -12.79 -5.94
N GLY A 44 6.94 -13.77 -6.06
CA GLY A 44 8.29 -13.63 -6.63
C GLY A 44 8.38 -13.07 -8.07
N LYS A 45 7.26 -12.74 -8.72
CA LYS A 45 7.18 -12.04 -10.02
C LYS A 45 6.77 -10.56 -9.93
N THR A 46 6.60 -10.03 -8.73
CA THR A 46 6.12 -8.65 -8.54
C THR A 46 7.18 -7.65 -8.97
N ASP A 47 6.80 -6.67 -9.79
CA ASP A 47 7.68 -5.59 -10.21
C ASP A 47 8.02 -4.69 -9.01
N THR A 48 9.17 -4.95 -8.39
CA THR A 48 9.63 -4.22 -7.19
C THR A 48 9.72 -2.71 -7.45
N LYS A 49 10.04 -2.30 -8.68
CA LYS A 49 10.08 -0.89 -9.06
C LYS A 49 8.70 -0.24 -9.03
N GLY A 50 7.69 -0.91 -9.58
CA GLY A 50 6.29 -0.50 -9.55
C GLY A 50 5.77 -0.39 -8.12
N LEU A 51 6.07 -1.38 -7.27
CA LEU A 51 5.70 -1.34 -5.85
C LEU A 51 6.33 -0.12 -5.13
N LEU A 52 7.62 0.12 -5.33
CA LEU A 52 8.30 1.29 -4.76
C LEU A 52 7.83 2.61 -5.37
N GLY A 53 7.25 2.59 -6.57
CA GLY A 53 6.57 3.74 -7.16
C GLY A 53 5.30 4.12 -6.39
N LEU A 54 4.56 3.12 -5.89
CA LEU A 54 3.31 3.32 -5.14
C LEU A 54 3.51 3.93 -3.75
N THR A 55 4.71 3.87 -3.19
CA THR A 55 5.04 4.47 -1.88
C THR A 55 5.35 5.97 -1.98
N ARG A 56 5.39 6.53 -3.19
CA ARG A 56 5.67 7.95 -3.41
C ARG A 56 4.37 8.71 -3.65
N PRO A 57 4.18 9.90 -3.03
CA PRO A 57 3.10 10.79 -3.41
C PRO A 57 3.24 11.13 -4.89
N LEU A 58 2.12 11.16 -5.61
CA LEU A 58 2.09 11.65 -6.98
C LEU A 58 2.41 13.15 -6.94
N SER A 59 3.67 13.53 -7.16
CA SER A 59 3.97 14.86 -7.68
C SER A 59 3.15 15.00 -8.97
N GLY A 60 2.49 16.14 -9.20
CA GLY A 60 1.44 16.32 -10.23
C GLY A 60 1.78 15.94 -11.69
N ASP A 61 2.95 15.38 -11.96
CA ASP A 61 3.43 14.85 -13.24
C ASP A 61 3.37 13.30 -13.32
N GLY A 62 3.32 12.59 -12.19
CA GLY A 62 3.48 11.12 -12.10
C GLY A 62 2.27 10.28 -12.54
N PHE A 63 1.11 10.89 -12.80
CA PHE A 63 -0.08 10.15 -13.25
C PHE A 63 -0.06 9.83 -14.75
N LYS A 64 0.77 10.51 -15.55
CA LYS A 64 0.84 10.28 -17.01
C LYS A 64 1.60 9.03 -17.42
N VAL A 65 2.48 8.47 -16.59
CA VAL A 65 3.24 7.28 -16.97
C VAL A 65 2.43 5.98 -16.85
N ALA A 66 1.45 5.92 -15.94
CA ALA A 66 0.61 4.74 -15.78
C ALA A 66 -0.54 4.66 -16.82
N GLN A 67 -0.88 5.78 -17.46
CA GLN A 67 -1.96 5.85 -18.45
C GLN A 67 -1.47 5.69 -19.91
N VAL A 68 -0.16 5.75 -20.17
CA VAL A 68 0.42 5.64 -21.53
C VAL A 68 0.88 4.22 -21.86
N ALA A 69 0.81 3.28 -20.91
CA ALA A 69 1.16 1.87 -21.11
C ALA A 69 -0.06 0.94 -21.30
N GLY A 70 -1.22 1.51 -21.71
CA GLY A 70 -2.40 0.77 -22.15
C GLY A 70 -2.46 0.61 -23.66
#